data_AF-A0A358KH58-F1
#
_entry.id   AF-A0A358KH58-F1
#
_cell.length_a   1.000
_cell.length_b   1.000
_cell.length_c   1.000
_cell.angle_alpha   90.00
_cell.angle_beta   90.00
_cell.angle_gamma   90.00
#
_symmetry.space_group_name_H-M   'P 1'
#
loop_
_entity.id
_entity.type
_entity.pdbx_description
1 polymer ?
#
loop_
_entity_poly.entity_id
_entity_poly.type
_entity_poly.pdbx_seq_one_letter_code
_entity_poly.pdbx_strand_id
1 'polypeptide(L)'
;EQIGEDDQGNCGMEQVAARTLWAATESVPSFRISNSPNATTDEFEFVVQSATGDPLNQKVHVPPGRSRVVEMPAEWLEQTIQQLSIRGDAAEFDNTYHFAQERQQTVRIVYIGEDKPNDAEGSLFYLQSAFQKTSALDFDLQAVSGQSTEALPEADLYVIGNVVSDAQAKALDQAIRGGATALAIVHSDKQAKNLQLWLDAPELFIADVKSKDYGLLQSLKLDHPVLSVFRDSRFSDFTNLHFWNYRELQSLPSEGVEVLARFDTGPPAWLHVLRDEGRLMVMTAGWRPSDSQLALSTKFIPLLYSILQPVLEAKTQSHQFHVGSRIDVTRFNNGEVSGSVTITPPGEGAATVETADVFLPTEPGLYTASGADWSETFAVNLLPAESRTEPIPMDQFQKLGLPMDEAVASPGQLAADVATAEKTEANRREYWQWALLAVLLFVTLETVLAARGSRAAEPVMTS
;
A
#
# COMPACT_ATOMS: atom_id res chain seq x y z
N GLU A 1 11.21 -28.06 36.03
CA GLU A 1 11.93 -26.80 35.75
C GLU A 1 11.00 -25.91 34.95
N GLN A 2 10.63 -24.79 35.55
CA GLN A 2 9.77 -23.77 34.98
C GLN A 2 10.65 -22.93 34.05
N ILE A 3 10.31 -22.90 32.76
CA ILE A 3 11.06 -22.14 31.77
C ILE A 3 10.61 -20.68 31.90
N GLY A 4 11.55 -19.77 32.18
CA GLY A 4 11.40 -18.34 31.96
C GLY A 4 11.10 -17.48 33.20
N GLU A 5 12.06 -17.41 34.12
CA GLU A 5 12.14 -16.37 35.17
C GLU A 5 12.99 -15.17 34.68
N ASP A 6 12.92 -14.85 33.39
CA ASP A 6 13.51 -13.64 32.81
C ASP A 6 12.37 -12.77 32.28
N ASP A 7 11.70 -12.06 33.19
CA ASP A 7 10.78 -10.94 32.92
C ASP A 7 11.58 -9.71 32.48
N GLN A 8 12.50 -9.90 31.52
CA GLN A 8 13.34 -8.84 30.99
C GLN A 8 12.51 -8.06 29.97
N GLY A 9 12.29 -6.77 30.25
CA GLY A 9 11.64 -5.89 29.30
C GLY A 9 12.44 -5.74 28.00
N ASN A 10 11.72 -5.51 26.91
CA ASN A 10 12.24 -5.29 25.56
C ASN A 10 12.11 -3.82 25.12
N CYS A 11 12.93 -3.38 24.16
CA CYS A 11 12.89 -2.07 23.53
C CYS A 11 12.80 -2.18 22.01
N GLY A 12 11.61 -1.91 21.45
CA GLY A 12 11.37 -2.03 20.02
C GLY A 12 11.61 -0.73 19.23
N MET A 13 11.88 -0.87 17.94
CA MET A 13 12.01 0.24 16.99
C MET A 13 11.02 0.11 15.82
N GLU A 14 10.34 1.20 15.48
CA GLU A 14 9.50 1.29 14.28
C GLU A 14 9.74 2.60 13.53
N GLN A 15 9.70 2.57 12.21
CA GLN A 15 9.70 3.79 11.42
C GLN A 15 8.32 4.46 11.48
N VAL A 16 8.30 5.78 11.66
CA VAL A 16 7.09 6.58 11.64
C VAL A 16 6.86 7.10 10.22
N ALA A 17 5.65 6.91 9.69
CA ALA A 17 5.28 7.40 8.37
C ALA A 17 5.49 8.92 8.25
N ALA A 18 6.04 9.34 7.11
CA ALA A 18 6.26 10.74 6.78
C ALA A 18 4.97 11.57 6.87
N ARG A 19 5.06 12.79 7.41
CA ARG A 19 3.94 13.73 7.46
C ARG A 19 3.84 14.50 6.15
N THR A 20 2.74 14.27 5.42
CA THR A 20 2.22 15.08 4.31
C THR A 20 3.19 15.34 3.15
N LEU A 21 2.96 14.68 2.00
CA LEU A 21 3.83 14.70 0.81
C LEU A 21 4.10 16.10 0.19
N TRP A 22 3.34 17.12 0.57
CA TRP A 22 3.46 18.49 0.06
C TRP A 22 3.94 19.50 1.12
N ALA A 23 4.40 19.04 2.29
CA ALA A 23 4.99 19.91 3.29
C ALA A 23 6.28 20.57 2.75
N ALA A 24 6.42 21.89 2.96
CA ALA A 24 7.57 22.66 2.47
C ALA A 24 8.92 22.28 3.12
N THR A 25 8.87 21.56 4.24
CA THR A 25 10.03 20.96 4.90
C THR A 25 9.99 19.47 4.64
N GLU A 26 11.05 18.96 4.03
CA GLU A 26 11.25 17.52 3.82
C GLU A 26 11.01 16.78 5.14
N SER A 27 10.21 15.71 5.09
CA SER A 27 10.01 14.85 6.24
C SER A 27 11.30 14.08 6.49
N VAL A 28 12.00 14.45 7.54
CA VAL A 28 13.16 13.71 8.04
C VAL A 28 12.69 12.31 8.49
N PRO A 29 13.38 11.22 8.09
CA PRO A 29 13.09 9.89 8.60
C PRO A 29 13.06 9.89 10.13
N SER A 30 11.95 9.40 10.67
CA SER A 30 11.65 9.44 12.09
C SER A 30 11.38 8.04 12.58
N PHE A 31 11.94 7.69 13.73
CA PHE A 31 11.81 6.35 14.33
C PHE A 31 11.21 6.47 15.73
N ARG A 32 10.20 5.67 16.02
CA ARG A 32 9.69 5.53 17.38
C ARG A 32 10.44 4.40 18.05
N ILE A 33 11.05 4.73 19.18
CA ILE A 33 11.64 3.79 20.12
C ILE A 33 10.63 3.58 21.24
N SER A 34 10.25 2.32 21.50
CA SER A 34 9.23 1.95 22.47
C SER A 34 9.82 1.04 23.53
N ASN A 35 9.82 1.50 24.78
CA ASN A 35 10.37 0.75 25.90
C ASN A 35 9.24 0.10 26.70
N SER A 36 9.33 -1.19 26.93
CA SER A 36 8.34 -1.96 27.69
C SER A 36 8.23 -1.50 29.16
N PRO A 37 7.08 -1.69 29.83
CA PRO A 37 6.90 -1.30 31.23
C PRO A 37 7.79 -2.04 32.24
N ASN A 38 8.21 -3.27 31.92
CA ASN A 38 9.08 -4.11 32.74
C ASN A 38 10.58 -3.91 32.44
N ALA A 39 10.93 -2.94 31.60
CA ALA A 39 12.32 -2.62 31.29
C ALA A 39 13.08 -2.10 32.52
N THR A 40 14.34 -2.51 32.63
CA THR A 40 15.24 -2.14 33.74
C THR A 40 16.15 -0.95 33.42
N THR A 41 16.20 -0.54 32.15
CA THR A 41 16.95 0.61 31.64
C THR A 41 16.02 1.61 30.96
N ASP A 42 16.42 2.88 30.99
CA ASP A 42 15.75 3.99 30.32
C ASP A 42 16.70 4.78 29.40
N GLU A 43 17.99 4.44 29.38
CA GLU A 43 19.01 5.02 28.50
C GLU A 43 19.39 4.03 27.41
N PHE A 44 19.17 4.45 26.16
CA PHE A 44 19.52 3.69 24.97
C PHE A 44 20.43 4.53 24.07
N GLU A 45 21.20 3.86 23.22
CA GLU A 45 21.97 4.51 22.17
C GLU A 45 21.35 4.13 20.82
N PHE A 46 20.86 5.13 20.10
CA PHE A 46 20.39 4.97 18.72
C PHE A 46 21.59 5.11 17.80
N VAL A 47 21.91 4.02 17.10
CA VAL A 47 23.10 3.90 16.25
C VAL A 47 22.68 3.75 14.81
N VAL A 48 23.34 4.49 13.93
CA VAL A 48 23.16 4.44 12.48
C VAL A 48 24.46 3.97 11.85
N GLN A 49 24.36 2.90 11.08
CA GLN A 49 25.48 2.32 10.35
C GLN A 49 25.36 2.69 8.86
N SER A 50 26.37 3.44 8.40
CA SER A 50 26.55 3.77 7.00
C SER A 50 27.37 2.70 6.27
N ALA A 51 27.20 2.60 4.96
CA ALA A 51 28.01 1.76 4.07
C ALA A 51 29.51 2.10 4.09
N THR A 52 29.89 3.35 4.34
CA THR A 52 31.26 3.85 4.10
C THR A 52 31.85 4.68 5.24
N GLY A 53 31.20 4.75 6.41
CA GLY A 53 31.58 5.62 7.52
C GLY A 53 31.61 4.93 8.89
N ASP A 54 32.16 5.63 9.87
CA ASP A 54 32.04 5.24 11.28
C ASP A 54 30.57 5.30 11.72
N PRO A 55 30.13 4.42 12.64
CA PRO A 55 28.77 4.44 13.14
C PRO A 55 28.47 5.78 13.82
N LEU A 56 27.36 6.40 13.42
CA LEU A 56 26.84 7.62 14.03
C LEU A 56 25.92 7.22 15.17
N ASN A 57 25.94 7.96 16.28
CA ASN A 57 25.10 7.63 17.42
C ASN A 57 24.52 8.87 18.11
N GLN A 58 23.40 8.66 18.78
CA GLN A 58 22.85 9.61 19.73
C GLN A 58 22.22 8.90 20.91
N LYS A 59 22.36 9.48 22.09
CA LYS A 59 21.71 8.96 23.30
C LYS A 59 20.22 9.31 23.27
N VAL A 60 19.39 8.32 23.60
CA VAL A 60 17.94 8.46 23.68
C VAL A 60 17.49 7.97 25.04
N HIS A 61 16.74 8.82 25.74
CA HIS A 61 16.12 8.46 27.00
C HIS A 61 14.64 8.13 26.79
N VAL A 62 14.25 6.89 27.08
CA VAL A 62 12.90 6.34 26.94
C VAL A 62 12.53 5.60 28.23
N PRO A 63 11.79 6.24 29.15
CA PRO A 63 11.38 5.59 30.39
C PRO A 63 10.55 4.31 30.14
N PRO A 64 10.53 3.36 31.10
CA PRO A 64 9.71 2.15 30.98
C PRO A 64 8.23 2.47 30.72
N GLY A 65 7.62 1.74 29.79
CA GLY A 65 6.22 1.91 29.36
C GLY A 65 5.96 3.18 28.56
N ARG A 66 7.01 3.83 28.04
CA ARG A 66 6.91 5.03 27.19
C ARG A 66 7.50 4.75 25.82
N SER A 67 7.12 5.61 24.87
CA SER A 67 7.74 5.66 23.54
C SER A 67 8.23 7.08 23.25
N ARG A 68 9.33 7.19 22.52
CA ARG A 68 9.87 8.47 22.05
C ARG A 68 10.11 8.41 20.55
N VAL A 69 9.74 9.48 19.85
CA VAL A 69 10.11 9.66 18.44
C VAL A 69 11.48 10.33 18.38
N VAL A 70 12.35 9.76 17.57
CA VAL A 70 13.71 10.19 17.32
C VAL A 70 13.79 10.54 15.84
N GLU A 71 14.08 11.81 15.55
CA GLU A 71 14.33 12.28 14.19
C GLU A 71 15.81 12.09 13.86
N MET A 72 16.10 11.66 12.64
CA MET A 72 17.46 11.44 12.21
C MET A 72 18.11 12.77 11.81
N PRO A 73 19.26 13.17 12.37
CA PRO A 73 19.90 14.42 11.99
C PRO A 73 20.12 14.52 10.47
N ALA A 74 19.91 15.72 9.90
CA ALA A 74 20.00 15.93 8.45
C ALA A 74 21.39 15.60 7.91
N GLU A 75 22.44 15.85 8.69
CA GLU A 75 23.82 15.48 8.37
C GLU A 75 24.04 13.97 8.20
N TRP A 76 23.18 13.13 8.76
CA TRP A 76 23.29 11.67 8.62
C TRP A 76 22.70 11.18 7.29
N LEU A 77 21.75 11.94 6.71
CA LEU A 77 21.09 11.62 5.44
C LEU A 77 22.02 11.80 4.23
N GLU A 78 23.13 12.52 4.38
CA GLU A 78 24.17 12.63 3.35
C GLU A 78 24.94 11.31 3.14
N GLN A 79 24.81 10.36 4.07
CA GLN A 79 25.45 9.06 4.00
C GLN A 79 24.46 7.99 3.50
N THR A 80 24.98 6.97 2.81
CA THR A 80 24.17 5.78 2.48
C THR A 80 23.97 4.95 3.74
N ILE A 81 22.80 5.08 4.35
CA ILE A 81 22.41 4.35 5.56
C ILE A 81 21.90 2.96 5.16
N GLN A 82 22.41 1.93 5.84
CA GLN A 82 22.01 0.54 5.59
C GLN A 82 21.24 -0.06 6.76
N GLN A 83 21.62 0.34 7.98
CA GLN A 83 21.11 -0.29 9.19
C GLN A 83 21.06 0.73 10.33
N LEU A 84 19.99 0.65 11.12
CA LEU A 84 19.85 1.32 12.39
C LEU A 84 19.81 0.26 13.49
N SER A 85 20.33 0.57 14.66
CA SER A 85 20.22 -0.31 15.82
C SER A 85 20.02 0.45 17.12
N ILE A 86 19.42 -0.24 18.08
CA ILE A 86 19.34 0.20 19.48
C ILE A 86 20.39 -0.57 20.26
N ARG A 87 21.23 0.15 21.02
CA ARG A 87 22.12 -0.46 22.01
C ARG A 87 21.67 -0.10 23.42
N GLY A 88 21.92 -1.00 24.35
CA GLY A 88 21.51 -0.87 25.75
C GLY A 88 20.28 -1.69 26.11
N ASP A 89 19.62 -2.31 25.13
CA ASP A 89 18.61 -3.32 25.35
C ASP A 89 19.24 -4.73 25.47
N ALA A 90 18.72 -5.55 26.37
CA ALA A 90 19.20 -6.90 26.63
C ALA A 90 18.65 -7.92 25.61
N ALA A 91 17.46 -7.66 25.06
CA ALA A 91 16.85 -8.51 24.05
C ALA A 91 17.36 -8.13 22.66
N GLU A 92 18.35 -8.87 22.14
CA GLU A 92 19.04 -8.47 20.90
C GLU A 92 18.28 -8.77 19.60
N PHE A 93 17.20 -9.54 19.64
CA PHE A 93 16.58 -10.13 18.44
C PHE A 93 15.90 -9.12 17.51
N ASP A 94 15.43 -7.98 18.02
CA ASP A 94 14.74 -6.91 17.30
C ASP A 94 15.44 -5.54 17.42
N ASN A 95 16.66 -5.53 17.97
CA ASN A 95 17.50 -4.33 18.10
C ASN A 95 18.02 -3.78 16.77
N THR A 96 17.75 -4.46 15.66
CA THR A 96 18.23 -4.09 14.32
C THR A 96 17.05 -3.75 13.42
N TYR A 97 17.19 -2.63 12.72
CA TYR A 97 16.28 -2.20 11.66
C TYR A 97 17.07 -1.93 10.39
N HIS A 98 16.79 -2.71 9.36
CA HIS A 98 17.34 -2.51 8.03
C HIS A 98 16.61 -1.37 7.34
N PHE A 99 17.36 -0.44 6.76
CA PHE A 99 16.80 0.74 6.12
C PHE A 99 17.21 0.77 4.66
N ALA A 100 16.21 0.61 3.80
CA ALA A 100 16.37 0.87 2.37
C ALA A 100 16.11 2.35 2.14
N GLN A 101 17.17 3.10 1.89
CA GLN A 101 17.07 4.52 1.59
C GLN A 101 16.16 4.74 0.37
N GLU A 102 15.16 5.59 0.54
CA GLU A 102 14.24 5.96 -0.54
C GLU A 102 15.05 6.58 -1.69
N ARG A 103 14.98 5.96 -2.87
CA ARG A 103 15.51 6.57 -4.08
C ARG A 103 14.54 7.66 -4.52
N GLN A 104 15.10 8.75 -5.03
CA GLN A 104 14.31 9.77 -5.69
C GLN A 104 13.55 9.16 -6.87
N GLN A 105 12.22 9.21 -6.81
CA GLN A 105 11.33 8.69 -7.84
C GLN A 105 10.92 9.80 -8.80
N THR A 106 10.88 9.49 -10.09
CA THR A 106 10.44 10.44 -11.11
C THR A 106 8.94 10.32 -11.35
N VAL A 107 8.22 11.44 -11.21
CA VAL A 107 6.81 11.59 -11.58
C VAL A 107 6.75 12.36 -12.90
N ARG A 108 6.33 11.66 -13.96
CA ARG A 108 6.18 12.20 -15.31
C ARG A 108 4.84 12.92 -15.42
N ILE A 109 4.87 14.21 -15.71
CA ILE A 109 3.67 15.04 -15.91
C ILE A 109 3.71 15.63 -17.31
N VAL A 110 2.65 15.41 -18.08
CA VAL A 110 2.50 15.99 -19.42
C VAL A 110 1.39 17.03 -19.40
N TYR A 111 1.77 18.30 -19.58
CA TYR A 111 0.83 19.39 -19.82
C TYR A 111 0.52 19.51 -21.32
N ILE A 112 -0.76 19.45 -21.68
CA ILE A 112 -1.22 19.56 -23.06
C ILE A 112 -1.94 20.90 -23.23
N GLY A 113 -1.28 21.84 -23.89
CA GLY A 113 -1.79 23.19 -24.07
C GLY A 113 -0.83 24.09 -24.85
N GLU A 114 -1.20 25.35 -24.98
CA GLU A 114 -0.44 26.37 -25.72
C GLU A 114 0.19 27.42 -24.79
N ASP A 115 0.00 27.26 -23.47
CA ASP A 115 0.53 28.18 -22.48
C ASP A 115 2.05 28.07 -22.40
N LYS A 116 2.71 29.19 -22.11
CA LYS A 116 4.16 29.23 -21.90
C LYS A 116 4.47 29.06 -20.41
N PRO A 117 5.57 28.37 -20.06
CA PRO A 117 5.95 28.15 -18.66
C PRO A 117 6.21 29.45 -17.88
N ASN A 118 6.65 30.51 -18.56
CA ASN A 118 6.97 31.80 -17.93
C ASN A 118 5.85 32.84 -18.05
N ASP A 119 4.62 32.41 -18.37
CA ASP A 119 3.46 33.30 -18.52
C ASP A 119 2.52 33.18 -17.31
N ALA A 120 2.53 34.20 -16.44
CA ALA A 120 1.71 34.23 -15.23
C ALA A 120 0.19 34.26 -15.51
N GLU A 121 -0.24 34.51 -16.74
CA GLU A 121 -1.66 34.41 -17.12
C GLU A 121 -2.04 32.97 -17.55
N GLY A 122 -1.05 32.10 -17.76
CA GLY A 122 -1.20 30.72 -18.20
C GLY A 122 -1.37 29.72 -17.06
N SER A 123 -2.02 28.58 -17.35
CA SER A 123 -2.17 27.49 -16.37
C SER A 123 -0.85 26.77 -16.10
N LEU A 124 0.03 26.70 -17.11
CA LEU A 124 1.31 26.01 -17.02
C LEU A 124 2.26 26.66 -16.00
N PHE A 125 2.28 27.99 -15.90
CA PHE A 125 3.13 28.73 -14.95
C PHE A 125 2.89 28.29 -13.50
N TYR A 126 1.62 28.16 -13.11
CA TYR A 126 1.24 27.72 -11.78
C TYR A 126 1.46 26.22 -11.57
N LEU A 127 1.17 25.40 -12.58
CA LEU A 127 1.39 23.95 -12.52
C LEU A 127 2.88 23.63 -12.28
N GLN A 128 3.78 24.30 -13.00
CA GLN A 128 5.22 24.15 -12.81
C GLN A 128 5.67 24.58 -11.41
N SER A 129 5.06 25.62 -10.86
CA SER A 129 5.39 26.11 -9.51
C SER A 129 4.85 25.23 -8.39
N ALA A 130 3.84 24.40 -8.68
CA ALA A 130 3.19 23.55 -7.67
C ALA A 130 4.01 22.31 -7.30
N PHE A 131 4.85 21.81 -8.21
CA PHE A 131 5.64 20.60 -8.02
C PHE A 131 7.12 20.95 -7.86
N GLN A 132 7.60 20.88 -6.64
CA GLN A 132 9.01 21.14 -6.33
C GLN A 132 9.76 19.82 -6.15
N LYS A 133 11.00 19.79 -6.64
CA LYS A 133 11.91 18.67 -6.41
C LYS A 133 12.16 18.51 -4.91
N THR A 134 12.09 17.27 -4.43
CA THR A 134 12.37 16.87 -3.04
C THR A 134 13.36 15.71 -3.06
N SER A 135 13.94 15.34 -1.92
CA SER A 135 14.80 14.15 -1.80
C SER A 135 14.13 12.85 -2.27
N ALA A 136 12.82 12.71 -2.09
CA ALA A 136 12.06 11.52 -2.49
C ALA A 136 11.46 11.59 -3.91
N LEU A 137 11.21 12.79 -4.44
CA LEU A 137 10.46 12.99 -5.69
C LEU A 137 11.14 13.99 -6.62
N ASP A 138 11.30 13.60 -7.88
CA ASP A 138 11.61 14.50 -9.00
C ASP A 138 10.39 14.59 -9.92
N PHE A 139 9.96 15.80 -10.26
CA PHE A 139 8.80 16.00 -11.12
C PHE A 139 9.27 16.43 -12.51
N ASP A 140 9.13 15.53 -13.47
CA ASP A 140 9.47 15.81 -14.87
C ASP A 140 8.22 16.32 -15.60
N LEU A 141 8.14 17.64 -15.74
CA LEU A 141 7.02 18.32 -16.40
C LEU A 141 7.37 18.67 -17.85
N GLN A 142 6.74 17.97 -18.79
CA GLN A 142 6.84 18.26 -20.22
C GLN A 142 5.56 18.95 -20.73
N ALA A 143 5.72 20.03 -21.50
CA ALA A 143 4.61 20.68 -22.20
C ALA A 143 4.58 20.26 -23.68
N VAL A 144 3.40 19.88 -24.16
CA VAL A 144 3.16 19.51 -25.57
C VAL A 144 1.93 20.25 -26.12
N SER A 145 1.94 20.55 -27.41
CA SER A 145 0.76 21.14 -28.07
C SER A 145 -0.34 20.10 -28.21
N GLY A 146 -1.59 20.51 -27.98
CA GLY A 146 -2.79 19.72 -28.25
C GLY A 146 -2.99 19.41 -29.74
N GLN A 147 -2.28 20.10 -30.62
CA GLN A 147 -2.33 19.90 -32.07
C GLN A 147 -1.07 19.20 -32.60
N SER A 148 -0.19 18.72 -31.72
CA SER A 148 1.01 17.99 -32.13
C SER A 148 0.63 16.70 -32.85
N THR A 149 1.39 16.41 -33.92
CA THR A 149 1.31 15.14 -34.67
C THR A 149 2.25 14.08 -34.10
N GLU A 150 3.08 14.43 -33.11
CA GLU A 150 3.96 13.50 -32.42
C GLU A 150 3.16 12.55 -31.53
N ALA A 151 3.75 11.40 -31.21
CA ALA A 151 3.15 10.45 -30.28
C ALA A 151 2.98 11.10 -28.89
N LEU A 152 1.88 10.78 -28.22
CA LEU A 152 1.64 11.22 -26.85
C LEU A 152 2.74 10.63 -25.95
N PRO A 153 3.54 11.44 -25.23
CA PRO A 153 4.52 10.92 -24.29
C PRO A 153 3.83 10.14 -23.17
N GLU A 154 4.49 9.12 -22.64
CA GLU A 154 4.02 8.40 -21.47
C GLU A 154 4.09 9.30 -20.24
N ALA A 155 3.04 9.32 -19.42
CA ALA A 155 2.96 10.17 -18.24
C ALA A 155 2.18 9.48 -17.12
N ASP A 156 2.53 9.82 -15.89
CA ASP A 156 1.75 9.43 -14.71
C ASP A 156 0.54 10.35 -14.52
N LEU A 157 0.66 11.61 -14.96
CA LEU A 157 -0.43 12.59 -14.99
C LEU A 157 -0.44 13.37 -16.31
N TYR A 158 -1.58 13.32 -17.00
CA TYR A 158 -1.89 14.21 -18.11
C TYR A 158 -2.71 15.40 -17.62
N VAL A 159 -2.24 16.64 -17.84
CA VAL A 159 -3.01 17.86 -17.58
C VAL A 159 -3.42 18.49 -18.90
N ILE A 160 -4.71 18.41 -19.24
CA ILE A 160 -5.25 18.90 -20.51
C ILE A 160 -5.80 20.32 -20.30
N GLY A 161 -5.04 21.33 -20.73
CA GLY A 161 -5.39 22.75 -20.64
C GLY A 161 -5.97 23.36 -21.92
N ASN A 162 -6.08 22.59 -23.01
CA ASN A 162 -6.63 23.09 -24.28
C ASN A 162 -7.30 21.99 -25.13
N VAL A 163 -7.89 22.37 -26.25
CA VAL A 163 -8.42 21.44 -27.26
C VAL A 163 -7.29 20.58 -27.84
N VAL A 164 -7.54 19.27 -27.92
CA VAL A 164 -6.60 18.30 -28.50
C VAL A 164 -7.14 17.71 -29.80
N SER A 165 -6.25 17.32 -30.70
CA SER A 165 -6.60 16.68 -31.98
C SER A 165 -7.31 15.34 -31.76
N ASP A 166 -8.06 14.86 -32.77
CA ASP A 166 -8.75 13.56 -32.69
C ASP A 166 -7.79 12.39 -32.43
N ALA A 167 -6.56 12.47 -32.95
CA ALA A 167 -5.54 11.45 -32.73
C ALA A 167 -5.07 11.44 -31.27
N GLN A 168 -4.74 12.62 -30.72
CA GLN A 168 -4.35 12.73 -29.32
C GLN A 168 -5.50 12.39 -28.36
N ALA A 169 -6.74 12.78 -28.70
CA ALA A 169 -7.91 12.46 -27.87
C ALA A 169 -8.09 10.95 -27.70
N LYS A 170 -7.88 10.17 -28.76
CA LYS A 170 -7.94 8.71 -28.74
C LYS A 170 -6.75 8.10 -27.97
N ALA A 171 -5.55 8.63 -28.15
CA ALA A 171 -4.38 8.18 -27.41
C ALA A 171 -4.53 8.42 -25.90
N LEU A 172 -5.07 9.58 -25.51
CA LEU A 172 -5.41 9.90 -24.12
C LEU A 172 -6.49 8.98 -23.58
N ASP A 173 -7.57 8.70 -24.33
CA ASP A 173 -8.60 7.76 -23.88
C ASP A 173 -8.01 6.36 -23.63
N GLN A 174 -7.14 5.89 -24.51
CA GLN A 174 -6.42 4.61 -24.33
C GLN A 174 -5.51 4.62 -23.11
N ALA A 175 -4.71 5.68 -22.91
CA ALA A 175 -3.83 5.80 -21.76
C ALA A 175 -4.60 5.86 -20.45
N ILE A 176 -5.69 6.65 -20.40
CA ILE A 176 -6.56 6.75 -19.22
C ILE A 176 -7.19 5.40 -18.91
N ARG A 177 -7.73 4.69 -19.89
CA ARG A 177 -8.30 3.34 -19.68
C ARG A 177 -7.25 2.33 -19.22
N GLY A 178 -6.00 2.49 -19.66
CA GLY A 178 -4.86 1.67 -19.26
C GLY A 178 -4.22 2.02 -17.91
N GLY A 179 -4.84 2.88 -17.09
CA GLY A 179 -4.36 3.17 -15.73
C GLY A 179 -3.85 4.60 -15.49
N ALA A 180 -3.72 5.42 -16.54
CA ALA A 180 -3.20 6.78 -16.39
C ALA A 180 -4.17 7.71 -15.62
N THR A 181 -3.61 8.71 -14.96
CA THR A 181 -4.37 9.80 -14.34
C THR A 181 -4.46 10.97 -15.32
N ALA A 182 -5.65 11.52 -15.53
CA ALA A 182 -5.85 12.72 -16.34
C ALA A 182 -6.63 13.79 -15.59
N LEU A 183 -6.27 15.05 -15.84
CA LEU A 183 -6.93 16.25 -15.35
C LEU A 183 -7.28 17.15 -16.53
N ALA A 184 -8.56 17.18 -16.91
CA ALA A 184 -9.06 18.03 -17.98
C ALA A 184 -9.60 19.35 -17.43
N ILE A 185 -9.06 20.46 -17.91
CA ILE A 185 -9.51 21.81 -17.56
C ILE A 185 -10.34 22.36 -18.71
N VAL A 186 -11.60 22.65 -18.45
CA VAL A 186 -12.54 23.15 -19.45
C VAL A 186 -12.43 24.68 -19.51
N HIS A 187 -11.94 25.19 -20.64
CA HIS A 187 -11.80 26.61 -20.91
C HIS A 187 -12.74 27.13 -21.99
N SER A 188 -13.22 26.26 -22.90
CA SER A 188 -14.13 26.68 -23.97
C SER A 188 -14.98 25.53 -24.50
N ASP A 189 -16.03 25.89 -25.23
CA ASP A 189 -16.91 25.00 -25.98
C ASP A 189 -16.20 24.13 -27.03
N LYS A 190 -15.06 24.59 -27.53
CA LYS A 190 -14.22 23.84 -28.48
C LYS A 190 -13.73 22.49 -27.94
N GLN A 191 -13.70 22.31 -26.62
CA GLN A 191 -13.32 21.04 -25.98
C GLN A 191 -14.47 20.02 -25.90
N ALA A 192 -15.68 20.37 -26.37
CA ALA A 192 -16.87 19.51 -26.24
C ALA A 192 -16.62 18.12 -26.86
N LYS A 193 -16.06 18.05 -28.07
CA LYS A 193 -15.78 16.78 -28.73
C LYS A 193 -14.80 15.89 -27.95
N ASN A 194 -13.79 16.48 -27.31
CA ASN A 194 -12.84 15.74 -26.48
C ASN A 194 -13.53 15.17 -25.23
N LEU A 195 -14.35 15.98 -24.54
CA LEU A 195 -15.11 15.54 -23.37
C LEU A 195 -16.18 14.50 -23.72
N GLN A 196 -16.86 14.63 -24.86
CA GLN A 196 -17.83 13.65 -25.35
C GLN A 196 -17.19 12.25 -25.47
N LEU A 197 -15.94 12.18 -25.96
CA LEU A 197 -15.18 10.94 -26.04
C LEU A 197 -14.81 10.41 -24.64
N TRP A 198 -14.17 11.23 -23.81
CA TRP A 198 -13.63 10.75 -22.52
C TRP A 198 -14.69 10.46 -21.47
N LEU A 199 -15.88 11.05 -21.60
CA LEU A 199 -17.02 10.86 -20.69
C LEU A 199 -18.08 9.90 -21.24
N ASP A 200 -17.86 9.29 -22.41
CA ASP A 200 -18.86 8.49 -23.15
C ASP A 200 -20.23 9.21 -23.26
N ALA A 201 -20.19 10.51 -23.55
CA ALA A 201 -21.34 11.40 -23.47
C ALA A 201 -21.55 12.13 -24.81
N PRO A 202 -22.12 11.49 -25.86
CA PRO A 202 -22.19 12.05 -27.22
C PRO A 202 -23.02 13.33 -27.33
N GLU A 203 -24.03 13.49 -26.46
CA GLU A 203 -24.91 14.66 -26.43
C GLU A 203 -24.39 15.78 -25.52
N LEU A 204 -23.18 15.64 -24.97
CA LEU A 204 -22.58 16.63 -24.09
C LEU A 204 -22.26 17.90 -24.86
N PHE A 205 -22.61 19.03 -24.27
CA PHE A 205 -22.16 20.34 -24.73
C PHE A 205 -21.75 21.21 -23.55
N ILE A 206 -20.92 22.20 -23.85
CA ILE A 206 -20.31 23.09 -22.88
C ILE A 206 -20.94 24.47 -23.07
N ALA A 207 -21.46 25.04 -21.99
CA ALA A 207 -21.99 26.40 -21.97
C ALA A 207 -21.18 27.27 -21.03
N ASP A 208 -20.83 28.49 -21.45
CA ASP A 208 -20.25 29.48 -20.54
C ASP A 208 -21.32 29.99 -19.57
N VAL A 209 -21.00 29.98 -18.28
CA VAL A 209 -21.89 30.51 -17.25
C VAL A 209 -21.58 31.99 -17.04
N LYS A 210 -22.56 32.85 -17.32
CA LYS A 210 -22.44 34.28 -17.04
C LYS A 210 -22.74 34.55 -15.57
N SER A 211 -21.72 34.56 -14.71
CA SER A 211 -21.89 35.11 -13.37
C SER A 211 -21.93 36.64 -13.39
N LYS A 212 -22.72 37.26 -12.51
CA LYS A 212 -22.75 38.72 -12.36
C LYS A 212 -21.46 39.25 -11.71
N ASP A 213 -20.90 38.49 -10.77
CA ASP A 213 -19.71 38.87 -10.01
C ASP A 213 -18.69 37.72 -10.03
N TYR A 214 -19.05 36.57 -9.45
CA TYR A 214 -18.24 35.34 -9.39
C TYR A 214 -19.13 34.17 -8.95
N GLY A 215 -18.64 32.94 -9.05
CA GLY A 215 -19.21 31.74 -8.42
C GLY A 215 -18.35 31.30 -7.24
N LEU A 216 -18.98 30.63 -6.27
CA LEU A 216 -18.33 30.02 -5.10
C LEU A 216 -18.58 28.51 -5.09
N LEU A 217 -17.70 27.73 -4.44
CA LEU A 217 -17.95 26.31 -4.21
C LEU A 217 -18.86 26.11 -2.99
N GLN A 218 -19.94 25.32 -3.13
CA GLN A 218 -20.90 25.11 -2.04
C GLN A 218 -21.03 23.63 -1.63
N SER A 219 -21.06 22.70 -2.58
CA SER A 219 -21.33 21.27 -2.30
C SER A 219 -20.08 20.41 -2.55
N LEU A 220 -19.12 20.42 -1.62
CA LEU A 220 -17.90 19.63 -1.72
C LEU A 220 -18.08 18.25 -1.06
N LYS A 221 -17.73 17.19 -1.80
CA LYS A 221 -17.68 15.81 -1.28
C LYS A 221 -16.34 15.53 -0.58
N LEU A 222 -16.18 16.06 0.63
CA LEU A 222 -14.93 15.93 1.39
C LEU A 222 -14.59 14.49 1.80
N ASP A 223 -15.55 13.57 1.80
CA ASP A 223 -15.31 12.15 2.08
C ASP A 223 -14.67 11.40 0.88
N HIS A 224 -14.65 12.00 -0.31
CA HIS A 224 -14.01 11.40 -1.48
C HIS A 224 -12.48 11.46 -1.34
N PRO A 225 -11.71 10.41 -1.72
CA PRO A 225 -10.25 10.38 -1.56
C PRO A 225 -9.52 11.62 -2.08
N VAL A 226 -9.88 12.10 -3.29
CA VAL A 226 -9.32 13.31 -3.93
C VAL A 226 -9.57 14.61 -3.13
N LEU A 227 -10.60 14.67 -2.29
CA LEU A 227 -10.92 15.86 -1.48
C LEU A 227 -10.69 15.64 0.02
N SER A 228 -10.25 14.45 0.41
CA SER A 228 -10.10 14.05 1.81
C SER A 228 -9.10 14.92 2.58
N VAL A 229 -8.08 15.45 1.89
CA VAL A 229 -7.10 16.42 2.44
C VAL A 229 -7.76 17.69 2.99
N PHE A 230 -8.93 18.06 2.46
CA PHE A 230 -9.68 19.24 2.87
C PHE A 230 -10.66 19.00 4.02
N ARG A 231 -10.70 17.78 4.60
CA ARG A 231 -11.44 17.51 5.84
C ARG A 231 -10.78 18.15 7.06
N ASP A 232 -9.47 18.37 7.00
CA ASP A 232 -8.77 19.11 8.04
C ASP A 232 -9.28 20.55 8.07
N SER A 233 -9.68 21.00 9.26
CA SER A 233 -10.18 22.36 9.50
C SER A 233 -9.27 23.48 8.97
N ARG A 234 -7.96 23.24 8.86
CA ARG A 234 -6.99 24.19 8.30
C ARG A 234 -7.21 24.43 6.80
N PHE A 235 -7.73 23.43 6.09
CA PHE A 235 -7.90 23.45 4.65
C PHE A 235 -9.36 23.44 4.19
N SER A 236 -10.34 23.33 5.10
CA SER A 236 -11.75 23.15 4.76
C SER A 236 -12.51 24.41 4.32
N ASP A 237 -11.96 25.62 4.53
CA ASP A 237 -12.65 26.87 4.14
C ASP A 237 -12.40 27.23 2.66
N PHE A 238 -13.46 27.15 1.85
CA PHE A 238 -13.51 27.54 0.43
C PHE A 238 -14.33 28.82 0.18
N THR A 239 -14.83 29.48 1.23
CA THR A 239 -15.79 30.59 1.13
C THR A 239 -15.22 31.80 0.39
N ASN A 240 -13.90 31.98 0.41
CA ASN A 240 -13.21 33.09 -0.23
C ASN A 240 -12.61 32.73 -1.60
N LEU A 241 -12.93 31.56 -2.16
CA LEU A 241 -12.40 31.13 -3.44
C LEU A 241 -13.34 31.52 -4.59
N HIS A 242 -12.98 32.60 -5.28
CA HIS A 242 -13.80 33.19 -6.34
C HIS A 242 -13.49 32.59 -7.71
N PHE A 243 -14.54 32.28 -8.48
CA PHE A 243 -14.47 31.82 -9.86
C PHE A 243 -15.20 32.80 -10.78
N TRP A 244 -14.48 33.45 -11.70
CA TRP A 244 -15.05 34.46 -12.60
C TRP A 244 -15.54 33.85 -13.91
N ASN A 245 -14.77 32.92 -14.48
CA ASN A 245 -15.13 32.23 -15.72
C ASN A 245 -15.15 30.72 -15.47
N TYR A 246 -16.35 30.16 -15.53
CA TYR A 246 -16.61 28.74 -15.38
C TYR A 246 -17.71 28.30 -16.34
N ARG A 247 -17.75 26.99 -16.60
CA ARG A 247 -18.60 26.39 -17.61
C ARG A 247 -19.56 25.39 -16.98
N GLU A 248 -20.66 25.19 -17.66
CA GLU A 248 -21.60 24.13 -17.36
C GLU A 248 -21.47 23.04 -18.42
N LEU A 249 -21.28 21.81 -17.95
CA LEU A 249 -21.39 20.62 -18.81
C LEU A 249 -22.84 20.16 -18.77
N GLN A 250 -23.53 20.32 -19.89
CA GLN A 250 -24.92 19.89 -20.04
C GLN A 250 -24.96 18.49 -20.66
N SER A 251 -26.04 17.75 -20.39
CA SER A 251 -26.21 16.35 -20.81
C SER A 251 -25.12 15.40 -20.28
N LEU A 252 -24.62 15.64 -19.06
CA LEU A 252 -23.73 14.70 -18.38
C LEU A 252 -24.46 13.35 -18.14
N PRO A 253 -23.77 12.21 -18.32
CA PRO A 253 -24.34 10.91 -18.00
C PRO A 253 -24.56 10.79 -16.47
N SER A 254 -25.63 10.10 -16.08
CA SER A 254 -25.97 9.87 -14.67
C SER A 254 -25.15 8.75 -14.03
N GLU A 255 -24.59 7.85 -14.83
CA GLU A 255 -23.73 6.74 -14.40
C GLU A 255 -22.27 7.03 -14.74
N GLY A 256 -21.34 6.56 -13.90
CA GLY A 256 -19.90 6.69 -14.12
C GLY A 256 -19.29 8.06 -13.83
N VAL A 257 -20.10 9.12 -13.69
CA VAL A 257 -19.62 10.48 -13.36
C VAL A 257 -19.97 10.85 -11.93
N GLU A 258 -18.96 11.04 -11.10
CA GLU A 258 -19.12 11.53 -9.75
C GLU A 258 -18.85 13.04 -9.66
N VAL A 259 -19.86 13.80 -9.23
CA VAL A 259 -19.70 15.24 -8.96
C VAL A 259 -19.04 15.43 -7.58
N LEU A 260 -17.82 15.96 -7.57
CA LEU A 260 -17.04 16.21 -6.35
C LEU A 260 -17.31 17.59 -5.75
N ALA A 261 -17.56 18.59 -6.59
CA ALA A 261 -17.87 19.95 -6.16
C ALA A 261 -18.91 20.58 -7.08
N ARG A 262 -19.73 21.47 -6.54
CA ARG A 262 -20.67 22.31 -7.30
C ARG A 262 -20.48 23.78 -6.99
N PHE A 263 -20.71 24.61 -7.99
CA PHE A 263 -20.88 26.04 -7.78
C PHE A 263 -22.19 26.32 -7.03
N ASP A 264 -22.22 27.42 -6.29
CA ASP A 264 -23.42 27.99 -5.66
C ASP A 264 -24.52 28.34 -6.66
N THR A 265 -24.16 28.58 -7.92
CA THR A 265 -25.10 28.75 -9.03
C THR A 265 -25.71 27.43 -9.53
N GLY A 266 -25.18 26.27 -9.10
CA GLY A 266 -25.72 24.94 -9.41
C GLY A 266 -24.84 24.01 -10.27
N PRO A 267 -24.18 24.49 -11.34
CA PRO A 267 -23.36 23.66 -12.22
C PRO A 267 -22.25 22.88 -11.48
N PRO A 268 -21.93 21.65 -11.90
CA PRO A 268 -20.77 20.92 -11.39
C PRO A 268 -19.47 21.70 -11.65
N ALA A 269 -18.67 21.86 -10.60
CA ALA A 269 -17.35 22.49 -10.66
C ALA A 269 -16.26 21.46 -10.95
N TRP A 270 -16.28 20.36 -10.20
CA TRP A 270 -15.31 19.28 -10.30
C TRP A 270 -16.02 17.93 -10.43
N LEU A 271 -15.53 17.13 -11.38
CA LEU A 271 -16.03 15.80 -11.67
C LEU A 271 -14.89 14.79 -11.55
N HIS A 272 -15.20 13.60 -11.08
CA HIS A 272 -14.31 12.46 -11.07
C HIS A 272 -14.97 11.28 -11.78
N VAL A 273 -14.21 10.64 -12.65
CA VAL A 273 -14.69 9.57 -13.52
C VAL A 273 -13.64 8.46 -13.51
N LEU A 274 -14.06 7.26 -13.12
CA LEU A 274 -13.24 6.06 -13.27
C LEU A 274 -13.40 5.52 -14.68
N ARG A 275 -12.29 5.17 -15.32
CA ARG A 275 -12.22 4.70 -16.70
C ARG A 275 -11.37 3.45 -16.71
N ASP A 276 -12.01 2.29 -16.63
CA ASP A 276 -11.36 0.99 -16.48
C ASP A 276 -10.36 1.04 -15.32
N GLU A 277 -9.04 1.01 -15.57
CA GLU A 277 -8.01 1.04 -14.53
C GLU A 277 -7.54 2.47 -14.15
N GLY A 278 -7.84 3.48 -14.97
CA GLY A 278 -7.42 4.84 -14.70
C GLY A 278 -8.57 5.77 -14.33
N ARG A 279 -8.25 7.06 -14.32
CA ARG A 279 -9.13 8.08 -13.74
C ARG A 279 -8.99 9.41 -14.45
N LEU A 280 -10.13 10.06 -14.63
CA LEU A 280 -10.24 11.38 -15.20
C LEU A 280 -10.89 12.31 -14.18
N MET A 281 -10.20 13.40 -13.85
CA MET A 281 -10.78 14.54 -13.17
C MET A 281 -11.08 15.65 -14.18
N VAL A 282 -12.28 16.23 -14.13
CA VAL A 282 -12.67 17.35 -14.97
C VAL A 282 -12.94 18.58 -14.10
N MET A 283 -12.30 19.69 -14.43
CA MET A 283 -12.55 20.98 -13.81
C MET A 283 -13.24 21.91 -14.80
N THR A 284 -14.42 22.39 -14.46
CA THR A 284 -15.21 23.27 -15.33
C THR A 284 -14.84 24.75 -15.19
N ALA A 285 -13.79 25.03 -14.40
CA ALA A 285 -13.13 26.32 -14.31
C ALA A 285 -11.63 26.09 -14.17
N GLY A 286 -10.84 26.89 -14.88
CA GLY A 286 -9.38 26.82 -14.78
C GLY A 286 -8.82 27.54 -13.57
N TRP A 287 -7.51 27.41 -13.41
CA TRP A 287 -6.72 28.13 -12.40
C TRP A 287 -5.89 29.27 -13.00
N ARG A 288 -6.23 29.69 -14.22
CA ARG A 288 -5.73 30.95 -14.79
C ARG A 288 -6.30 32.12 -13.97
N PRO A 289 -5.59 33.23 -13.78
CA PRO A 289 -6.09 34.38 -13.02
C PRO A 289 -7.40 34.94 -13.58
N SER A 290 -7.62 34.82 -14.89
CA SER A 290 -8.87 35.19 -15.55
C SER A 290 -10.04 34.24 -15.23
N ASP A 291 -9.78 32.97 -14.91
CA ASP A 291 -10.82 31.98 -14.62
C ASP A 291 -11.15 31.93 -13.12
N SER A 292 -10.15 31.90 -12.23
CA SER A 292 -10.37 31.77 -10.79
C SER A 292 -9.17 32.19 -9.93
N GLN A 293 -9.41 32.28 -8.61
CA GLN A 293 -8.36 32.47 -7.61
C GLN A 293 -7.66 31.17 -7.20
N LEU A 294 -7.98 30.03 -7.83
CA LEU A 294 -7.56 28.73 -7.33
C LEU A 294 -6.04 28.63 -7.20
N ALA A 295 -5.28 28.97 -8.25
CA ALA A 295 -3.82 28.90 -8.25
C ALA A 295 -3.14 29.76 -7.17
N LEU A 296 -3.79 30.84 -6.73
CA LEU A 296 -3.28 31.76 -5.71
C LEU A 296 -3.75 31.39 -4.30
N SER A 297 -4.57 30.34 -4.16
CA SER A 297 -5.12 29.90 -2.89
C SER A 297 -4.26 28.82 -2.23
N THR A 298 -4.42 28.66 -0.92
CA THR A 298 -3.82 27.54 -0.17
C THR A 298 -4.38 26.17 -0.55
N LYS A 299 -5.41 26.11 -1.41
CA LYS A 299 -6.06 24.86 -1.84
C LYS A 299 -5.42 24.25 -3.08
N PHE A 300 -4.66 25.04 -3.84
CA PHE A 300 -4.13 24.61 -5.14
C PHE A 300 -3.17 23.43 -5.04
N ILE A 301 -2.10 23.59 -4.27
CA ILE A 301 -1.07 22.57 -4.12
C ILE A 301 -1.66 21.31 -3.46
N PRO A 302 -2.41 21.38 -2.34
CA PRO A 302 -3.03 20.18 -1.77
C PRO A 302 -3.97 19.46 -2.74
N LEU A 303 -4.72 20.19 -3.59
CA LEU A 303 -5.59 19.58 -4.59
C LEU A 303 -4.78 18.79 -5.62
N LEU A 304 -3.73 19.40 -6.19
CA LEU A 304 -2.89 18.75 -7.20
C LEU A 304 -2.19 17.50 -6.64
N TYR A 305 -1.65 17.58 -5.42
CA TYR A 305 -1.08 16.41 -4.76
C TYR A 305 -2.14 15.35 -4.45
N SER A 306 -3.37 15.74 -4.08
CA SER A 306 -4.43 14.76 -3.84
C SER A 306 -4.90 14.04 -5.10
N ILE A 307 -4.78 14.68 -6.27
CA ILE A 307 -5.04 14.05 -7.58
C ILE A 307 -3.92 13.05 -7.92
N LEU A 308 -2.67 13.44 -7.65
CA LEU A 308 -1.50 12.58 -7.82
C LEU A 308 -1.36 11.51 -6.75
N GLN A 309 -2.08 11.60 -5.64
CA GLN A 309 -1.91 10.74 -4.46
C GLN A 309 -1.74 9.26 -4.83
N PRO A 310 -2.55 8.63 -5.69
CA PRO A 310 -2.38 7.21 -5.95
C PRO A 310 -1.19 6.90 -6.87
N VAL A 311 -0.73 7.86 -7.69
CA VAL A 311 0.55 7.78 -8.42
C VAL A 311 1.71 7.85 -7.43
N LEU A 312 1.66 8.82 -6.52
CA LEU A 312 2.68 8.99 -5.50
C LEU A 312 2.75 7.74 -4.63
N GLU A 313 1.62 7.24 -4.15
CA GLU A 313 1.56 6.00 -3.36
C GLU A 313 2.11 4.80 -4.12
N ALA A 314 1.94 4.72 -5.44
CA ALA A 314 2.50 3.63 -6.23
C ALA A 314 4.03 3.77 -6.38
N LYS A 315 4.56 4.97 -6.58
CA LYS A 315 5.99 5.22 -6.79
C LYS A 315 6.80 5.32 -5.50
N THR A 316 6.24 5.96 -4.47
CA THR A 316 6.88 6.17 -3.16
C THR A 316 6.49 5.08 -2.17
N GLN A 317 6.12 3.88 -2.64
CA GLN A 317 5.99 2.76 -1.70
C GLN A 317 7.33 2.59 -1.00
N SER A 318 7.31 2.71 0.33
CA SER A 318 8.52 2.48 1.10
C SER A 318 9.01 1.09 0.76
N HIS A 319 10.26 0.97 0.30
CA HIS A 319 10.92 -0.32 0.08
C HIS A 319 11.26 -0.98 1.43
N GLN A 320 10.34 -0.90 2.39
CA GLN A 320 10.45 -1.33 3.76
C GLN A 320 9.26 -2.22 4.06
N PHE A 321 9.53 -3.52 4.04
CA PHE A 321 8.56 -4.58 4.21
C PHE A 321 8.79 -5.30 5.53
N HIS A 322 7.89 -6.21 5.87
CA HIS A 322 8.04 -7.06 7.04
C HIS A 322 8.17 -8.52 6.64
N VAL A 323 8.83 -9.32 7.48
CA VAL A 323 8.89 -10.78 7.31
C VAL A 323 7.47 -11.34 7.15
N GLY A 324 7.29 -12.26 6.20
CA GLY A 324 5.98 -12.83 5.87
C GLY A 324 5.05 -11.95 5.02
N SER A 325 5.46 -10.72 4.68
CA SER A 325 4.69 -9.86 3.77
C SER A 325 4.68 -10.41 2.35
N ARG A 326 3.56 -10.25 1.62
CA ARG A 326 3.51 -10.51 0.18
C ARG A 326 4.05 -9.29 -0.56
N ILE A 327 5.25 -9.40 -1.11
CA ILE A 327 5.91 -8.32 -1.85
C ILE A 327 5.62 -8.52 -3.34
N ASP A 328 4.88 -7.58 -3.93
CA ASP A 328 4.58 -7.57 -5.37
C ASP A 328 5.80 -7.01 -6.13
N VAL A 329 6.55 -7.91 -6.78
CA VAL A 329 7.78 -7.55 -7.47
C VAL A 329 7.54 -6.79 -8.77
N THR A 330 6.31 -6.81 -9.30
CA THR A 330 5.94 -6.08 -10.53
C THR A 330 5.95 -4.57 -10.37
N ARG A 331 5.94 -4.08 -9.11
CA ARG A 331 5.92 -2.67 -8.77
C ARG A 331 7.31 -2.04 -8.64
N PHE A 332 8.36 -2.85 -8.65
CA PHE A 332 9.74 -2.36 -8.66
C PHE A 332 10.05 -1.69 -10.01
N ASN A 333 11.15 -0.96 -10.11
CA ASN A 333 11.53 -0.23 -11.34
C ASN A 333 10.40 0.65 -11.88
N ASN A 334 9.71 1.38 -10.99
CA ASN A 334 8.56 2.22 -11.35
C ASN A 334 7.41 1.48 -12.07
N GLY A 335 7.27 0.17 -11.84
CA GLY A 335 6.27 -0.67 -12.53
C GLY A 335 6.71 -1.15 -13.92
N GLU A 336 7.90 -0.78 -14.38
CA GLU A 336 8.46 -1.14 -15.69
C GLU A 336 9.26 -2.45 -15.59
N VAL A 337 8.65 -3.48 -15.00
CA VAL A 337 9.28 -4.81 -14.85
C VAL A 337 8.95 -5.67 -16.07
N SER A 338 10.00 -6.06 -16.81
CA SER A 338 9.90 -7.00 -17.92
C SER A 338 10.43 -8.38 -17.53
N GLY A 339 9.54 -9.36 -17.43
CA GLY A 339 9.91 -10.75 -17.14
C GLY A 339 10.08 -11.05 -15.65
N SER A 340 10.97 -11.99 -15.32
CA SER A 340 11.25 -12.39 -13.94
C SER A 340 12.25 -11.45 -13.27
N VAL A 341 12.05 -11.20 -11.98
CA VAL A 341 12.95 -10.47 -11.10
C VAL A 341 13.78 -11.46 -10.30
N THR A 342 15.09 -11.24 -10.27
CA THR A 342 16.01 -11.97 -9.40
C THR A 342 16.14 -11.25 -8.07
N ILE A 343 15.75 -11.92 -6.98
CA ILE A 343 15.89 -11.44 -5.62
C ILE A 343 17.14 -12.07 -4.99
N THR A 344 18.05 -11.23 -4.53
CA THR A 344 19.24 -11.59 -3.77
C THR A 344 18.97 -11.35 -2.29
N PRO A 345 18.89 -12.40 -1.45
CA PRO A 345 18.71 -12.27 -0.01
C PRO A 345 19.94 -11.67 0.69
N PRO A 346 19.79 -11.21 1.94
CA PRO A 346 20.92 -10.78 2.77
C PRO A 346 21.87 -11.95 3.04
N GLY A 347 23.17 -11.65 3.14
CA GLY A 347 24.21 -12.61 3.52
C GLY A 347 25.00 -13.20 2.34
N GLU A 348 26.32 -13.36 2.52
CA GLU A 348 27.19 -13.97 1.51
C GLU A 348 26.79 -15.44 1.28
N GLY A 349 26.50 -15.79 0.02
CA GLY A 349 26.18 -17.17 -0.38
C GLY A 349 24.70 -17.56 -0.23
N ALA A 350 23.82 -16.63 0.13
CA ALA A 350 22.38 -16.88 0.10
C ALA A 350 21.89 -17.19 -1.32
N ALA A 351 21.00 -18.17 -1.45
CA ALA A 351 20.46 -18.57 -2.74
C ALA A 351 19.53 -17.49 -3.32
N THR A 352 19.80 -17.05 -4.54
CA THR A 352 18.93 -16.12 -5.26
C THR A 352 17.60 -16.78 -5.59
N VAL A 353 16.52 -16.00 -5.53
CA VAL A 353 15.16 -16.43 -5.86
C VAL A 353 14.69 -15.70 -7.11
N GLU A 354 14.20 -16.41 -8.11
CA GLU A 354 13.55 -15.80 -9.27
C GLU A 354 12.03 -15.87 -9.11
N THR A 355 11.36 -14.74 -9.29
CA THR A 355 9.89 -14.64 -9.26
C THR A 355 9.40 -13.64 -10.29
N ALA A 356 8.18 -13.82 -10.79
CA ALA A 356 7.57 -12.93 -11.77
C ALA A 356 6.47 -12.04 -11.16
N ASP A 357 5.96 -12.38 -9.97
CA ASP A 357 4.81 -11.72 -9.36
C ASP A 357 5.04 -11.38 -7.89
N VAL A 358 5.18 -12.38 -7.03
CA VAL A 358 5.18 -12.21 -5.58
C VAL A 358 6.42 -12.85 -4.97
N PHE A 359 7.06 -12.13 -4.06
CA PHE A 359 8.10 -12.61 -3.18
C PHE A 359 7.60 -12.66 -1.73
N LEU A 360 8.02 -13.69 -0.99
CA LEU A 360 7.68 -13.91 0.42
C LEU A 360 8.99 -14.01 1.21
N PRO A 361 9.44 -12.93 1.86
CA PRO A 361 10.66 -12.96 2.65
C PRO A 361 10.44 -13.72 3.96
N THR A 362 11.41 -14.56 4.32
CA THR A 362 11.39 -15.38 5.54
C THR A 362 12.35 -14.87 6.61
N GLU A 363 13.25 -13.96 6.26
CA GLU A 363 14.29 -13.45 7.15
C GLU A 363 14.37 -11.91 7.04
N PRO A 364 14.72 -11.21 8.12
CA PRO A 364 14.97 -9.78 8.06
C PRO A 364 16.32 -9.49 7.38
N GLY A 365 16.44 -8.35 6.71
CA GLY A 365 17.66 -7.91 6.06
C GLY A 365 17.46 -6.95 4.91
N LEU A 366 18.56 -6.54 4.28
CA LEU A 366 18.55 -5.83 3.01
C LEU A 366 18.59 -6.83 1.85
N TYR A 367 17.56 -6.79 1.02
CA TYR A 367 17.42 -7.59 -0.19
C TYR A 367 17.70 -6.72 -1.42
N THR A 368 18.19 -7.34 -2.49
CA THR A 368 18.36 -6.67 -3.78
C THR A 368 17.50 -7.35 -4.84
N ALA A 369 16.56 -6.61 -5.43
CA ALA A 369 15.81 -7.01 -6.61
C ALA A 369 16.54 -6.53 -7.86
N SER A 370 16.71 -7.40 -8.85
CA SER A 370 17.39 -7.09 -10.10
C SER A 370 16.61 -7.61 -11.30
N GLY A 371 16.46 -6.73 -12.30
CA GLY A 371 15.97 -7.07 -13.64
C GLY A 371 17.11 -7.09 -14.66
N ALA A 372 16.77 -6.93 -15.94
CA ALA A 372 17.75 -6.95 -17.03
C ALA A 372 18.74 -5.77 -17.01
N ASP A 373 18.24 -4.58 -16.67
CA ASP A 373 18.95 -3.30 -16.75
C ASP A 373 18.80 -2.42 -15.49
N TRP A 374 18.08 -2.93 -14.48
CA TRP A 374 17.82 -2.21 -13.23
C TRP A 374 18.10 -3.09 -12.01
N SER A 375 18.38 -2.43 -10.89
CA SER A 375 18.54 -3.08 -9.58
C SER A 375 18.10 -2.13 -8.46
N GLU A 376 17.27 -2.62 -7.56
CA GLU A 376 16.70 -1.87 -6.42
C GLU A 376 16.90 -2.63 -5.11
N THR A 377 17.21 -1.89 -4.05
CA THR A 377 17.38 -2.44 -2.70
C THR A 377 16.11 -2.21 -1.91
N PHE A 378 15.66 -3.24 -1.19
CA PHE A 378 14.55 -3.13 -0.23
C PHE A 378 14.91 -3.79 1.09
N ALA A 379 14.34 -3.27 2.18
CA ALA A 379 14.51 -3.79 3.52
C ALA A 379 13.33 -4.66 3.91
N VAL A 380 13.62 -5.73 4.64
CA VAL A 380 12.64 -6.56 5.33
C VAL A 380 12.98 -6.51 6.82
N ASN A 381 12.02 -6.14 7.66
CA ASN A 381 12.19 -6.03 9.11
C ASN A 381 11.19 -6.93 9.85
N LEU A 382 11.40 -7.13 11.15
CA LEU A 382 10.40 -7.76 12.01
C LEU A 382 9.20 -6.84 12.20
N LEU A 383 8.01 -7.41 12.41
CA LEU A 383 6.83 -6.61 12.72
C LEU A 383 7.01 -5.93 14.09
N PRO A 384 6.72 -4.62 14.24
CA PRO A 384 6.85 -3.93 15.54
C PRO A 384 6.00 -4.54 16.67
N ALA A 385 4.98 -5.34 16.32
CA ALA A 385 4.18 -6.08 17.28
C ALA A 385 4.95 -7.25 17.92
N GLU A 386 5.94 -7.82 17.23
CA GLU A 386 6.79 -8.90 17.76
C GLU A 386 7.74 -8.39 18.86
N SER A 387 8.07 -7.10 18.85
CA SER A 387 8.81 -6.42 19.92
C SER A 387 8.02 -6.30 21.23
N ARG A 388 6.71 -6.58 21.23
CA ARG A 388 5.87 -6.53 22.44
C ARG A 388 5.92 -7.87 23.15
N THR A 389 6.98 -8.07 23.92
CA THR A 389 7.24 -9.31 24.68
C THR A 389 6.47 -9.39 26.01
N GLU A 390 5.68 -8.36 26.31
CA GLU A 390 4.85 -8.28 27.52
C GLU A 390 3.89 -9.48 27.59
N PRO A 391 3.74 -10.12 28.76
CA PRO A 391 2.73 -11.16 28.94
C PRO A 391 1.34 -10.63 28.59
N ILE A 392 0.66 -11.30 27.66
CA ILE A 392 -0.71 -10.93 27.28
C ILE A 392 -1.63 -11.18 28.49
N PRO A 393 -2.31 -10.14 29.02
CA PRO A 393 -3.20 -10.29 30.15
C PRO A 393 -4.36 -11.26 29.86
N MET A 394 -4.73 -12.05 30.87
CA MET A 394 -5.74 -13.11 30.71
C MET A 394 -7.12 -12.60 30.26
N ASP A 395 -7.47 -11.36 30.63
CA ASP A 395 -8.73 -10.71 30.24
C ASP A 395 -8.78 -10.38 28.73
N GLN A 396 -7.63 -10.22 28.05
CA GLN A 396 -7.61 -10.02 26.60
C GLN A 396 -8.04 -11.29 25.85
N PHE A 397 -7.62 -12.48 26.30
CA PHE A 397 -8.05 -13.74 25.71
C PHE A 397 -9.56 -13.98 25.87
N GLN A 398 -10.13 -13.57 27.01
CA GLN A 398 -11.59 -13.64 27.23
C GLN A 398 -12.36 -12.72 26.29
N LYS A 399 -11.85 -11.51 26.01
CA LYS A 399 -12.46 -10.57 25.04
C LYS A 399 -12.43 -11.10 23.61
N LEU A 400 -11.47 -11.95 23.27
CA LEU A 400 -11.37 -12.64 21.98
C LEU A 400 -12.32 -13.85 21.88
N GLY A 401 -13.12 -14.13 22.91
CA GLY A 401 -14.12 -15.21 22.91
C GLY A 401 -13.51 -16.61 22.99
N LEU A 402 -12.26 -16.72 23.41
CA LEU A 402 -11.62 -18.02 23.60
C LEU A 402 -12.26 -18.72 24.81
N PRO A 403 -12.72 -19.97 24.67
CA PRO A 403 -13.31 -20.72 25.77
C PRO A 403 -12.19 -21.05 26.77
N MET A 404 -12.29 -20.44 27.95
CA MET A 404 -11.33 -20.57 29.03
C MET A 404 -12.05 -21.25 30.20
N ASP A 405 -12.39 -22.53 30.03
CA ASP A 405 -12.84 -23.34 31.16
C ASP A 405 -11.65 -23.50 32.11
N GLU A 406 -11.85 -23.14 33.38
CA GLU A 406 -10.88 -23.32 34.47
C GLU A 406 -10.60 -24.82 34.70
N ALA A 407 -9.73 -25.37 33.88
CA ALA A 407 -8.99 -26.57 34.17
C ALA A 407 -7.60 -26.39 33.57
N VAL A 408 -6.75 -25.60 34.26
CA VAL A 408 -5.31 -25.78 34.11
C VAL A 408 -5.04 -27.18 34.64
N ALA A 409 -5.02 -28.16 33.73
CA ALA A 409 -4.57 -29.49 34.04
C ALA A 409 -3.17 -29.34 34.64
N SER A 410 -3.02 -29.72 35.91
CA SER A 410 -1.71 -29.72 36.55
C SER A 410 -0.74 -30.55 35.69
N PRO A 411 0.57 -30.28 35.68
CA PRO A 411 1.53 -31.11 34.94
C PRO A 411 1.39 -32.62 35.23
N GLY A 412 0.96 -32.97 36.44
CA GLY A 412 0.61 -34.35 36.82
C GLY A 412 -0.68 -34.90 36.19
N GLN A 413 -1.66 -34.06 35.87
CA GLN A 413 -2.88 -34.44 35.14
C GLN A 413 -2.61 -34.58 33.64
N LEU A 414 -1.83 -33.69 33.01
CA LEU A 414 -1.39 -33.85 31.62
C LEU A 414 -0.54 -35.12 31.44
N ALA A 415 0.39 -35.39 32.35
CA ALA A 415 1.18 -36.64 32.33
C ALA A 415 0.31 -37.89 32.60
N ALA A 416 -0.70 -37.78 33.47
CA ALA A 416 -1.64 -38.86 33.72
C ALA A 416 -2.56 -39.10 32.51
N ASP A 417 -3.04 -38.06 31.87
CA ASP A 417 -3.93 -38.09 30.70
C ASP A 417 -3.23 -38.67 29.48
N VAL A 418 -1.97 -38.27 29.23
CA VAL A 418 -1.10 -38.88 28.19
C VAL A 418 -0.83 -40.36 28.52
N ALA A 419 -0.55 -40.70 29.78
CA ALA A 419 -0.33 -42.09 30.19
C ALA A 419 -1.61 -42.94 30.13
N THR A 420 -2.80 -42.36 30.37
CA THR A 420 -4.08 -43.06 30.15
C THR A 420 -4.43 -43.18 28.69
N ALA A 421 -4.14 -42.17 27.86
CA ALA A 421 -4.34 -42.20 26.41
C ALA A 421 -3.49 -43.31 25.77
N GLU A 422 -2.20 -43.40 26.13
CA GLU A 422 -1.31 -44.49 25.71
C GLU A 422 -1.80 -45.86 26.18
N LYS A 423 -2.33 -45.98 27.41
CA LYS A 423 -2.91 -47.23 27.92
C LYS A 423 -4.22 -47.61 27.23
N THR A 424 -5.06 -46.65 26.85
CA THR A 424 -6.29 -46.92 26.07
C THR A 424 -6.00 -47.28 24.61
N GLU A 425 -4.95 -46.72 24.00
CA GLU A 425 -4.50 -47.14 22.66
C GLU A 425 -3.85 -48.54 22.67
N ALA A 426 -3.11 -48.87 23.73
CA ALA A 426 -2.55 -50.22 23.92
C ALA A 426 -3.65 -51.28 24.12
N ASN A 427 -4.69 -51.00 24.91
CA ASN A 427 -5.80 -51.94 25.13
C ASN A 427 -6.71 -52.14 23.91
N ARG A 428 -6.71 -51.21 22.94
CA ARG A 428 -7.43 -51.41 21.66
C ARG A 428 -6.76 -52.45 20.75
N ARG A 429 -5.52 -52.89 21.07
CA ARG A 429 -4.75 -53.85 20.28
C ARG A 429 -4.85 -55.32 20.74
N GLU A 430 -5.57 -55.66 21.82
CA GLU A 430 -5.65 -57.06 22.28
C GLU A 430 -6.92 -57.82 21.80
N TYR A 431 -7.96 -57.13 21.34
CA TYR A 431 -9.21 -57.79 20.91
C TYR A 431 -9.20 -58.34 19.47
N TRP A 432 -8.32 -57.85 18.60
CA TRP A 432 -8.28 -58.32 17.20
C TRP A 432 -7.76 -59.77 17.09
N GLN A 433 -6.90 -60.22 18.02
CA GLN A 433 -6.39 -61.60 18.02
C GLN A 433 -7.52 -62.60 18.30
N TRP A 434 -8.42 -62.28 19.24
CA TRP A 434 -9.60 -63.09 19.54
C TRP A 434 -10.64 -63.02 18.40
N ALA A 435 -10.81 -61.86 17.77
CA ALA A 435 -11.66 -61.73 16.59
C ALA A 435 -11.13 -62.55 15.39
N LEU A 436 -9.82 -62.54 15.15
CA LEU A 436 -9.17 -63.32 14.09
C LEU A 436 -9.29 -64.83 14.36
N LEU A 437 -9.14 -65.25 15.62
CA LEU A 437 -9.31 -66.64 16.03
C LEU A 437 -10.76 -67.12 15.86
N ALA A 438 -11.75 -66.26 16.17
CA ALA A 438 -13.16 -66.56 15.92
C ALA A 438 -13.48 -66.70 14.42
N VAL A 439 -12.93 -65.83 13.57
CA VAL A 439 -13.10 -65.93 12.10
C VAL A 439 -12.47 -67.20 11.55
N LEU A 440 -11.26 -67.56 12.00
CA LEU A 440 -10.60 -68.82 11.61
C LEU A 440 -11.41 -70.06 12.04
N LEU A 441 -11.97 -70.04 13.25
CA LEU A 441 -12.85 -71.10 13.73
C LEU A 441 -14.13 -71.20 12.87
N PHE A 442 -14.71 -70.06 12.50
CA PHE A 442 -15.89 -70.02 11.64
C PHE A 442 -15.62 -70.57 10.24
N VAL A 443 -14.49 -70.18 9.62
CA VAL A 443 -14.07 -70.66 8.30
C VAL A 443 -13.78 -72.17 8.30
N THR A 444 -13.14 -72.69 9.35
CA THR A 444 -12.91 -74.14 9.47
C THR A 444 -14.20 -74.91 9.68
N LEU A 445 -15.15 -74.36 10.45
CA LEU A 445 -16.48 -74.96 10.63
C LEU A 445 -17.27 -74.98 9.31
N GLU A 446 -17.28 -73.88 8.57
CA GLU A 446 -17.85 -73.76 7.22
C GLU A 446 -17.22 -74.78 6.25
N THR A 447 -15.89 -74.93 6.30
CA THR A 447 -15.18 -75.89 5.44
C THR A 447 -15.58 -77.34 5.76
N VAL A 448 -15.76 -77.67 7.04
CA VAL A 448 -16.20 -79.01 7.47
C VAL A 448 -17.67 -79.25 7.12
N LEU A 449 -18.53 -78.24 7.24
CA LEU A 449 -19.94 -78.31 6.83
C LEU A 449 -20.08 -78.44 5.31
N ALA A 450 -19.29 -77.71 4.52
CA ALA A 450 -19.23 -77.83 3.07
C ALA A 450 -18.68 -79.19 2.61
N ALA A 451 -17.68 -79.74 3.32
CA ALA A 451 -17.14 -81.08 3.07
C ALA A 451 -18.12 -82.21 3.47
N ARG A 452 -19.02 -81.96 4.43
CA ARG A 452 -20.12 -82.88 4.78
C ARG A 452 -21.36 -82.72 3.90
N GLY A 453 -21.55 -81.56 3.26
CA GLY A 453 -22.62 -81.31 2.28
C GLY A 453 -22.35 -81.81 0.86
N SER A 454 -21.11 -82.22 0.55
CA SER A 454 -20.68 -82.69 -0.78
C SER A 454 -20.46 -84.21 -0.87
N ARG A 455 -21.13 -84.99 -0.02
CA ARG A 455 -21.24 -86.47 -0.13
C ARG A 455 -22.70 -86.92 -0.08
N ALA A 456 -23.36 -86.89 -1.24
CA ALA A 456 -24.28 -87.91 -1.75
C ALA A 456 -25.02 -87.36 -2.99
N ALA A 457 -24.40 -87.47 -4.16
CA ALA A 457 -25.14 -87.68 -5.40
C ALA A 457 -24.91 -89.16 -5.75
N GLU A 458 -25.83 -90.00 -5.27
CA GLU A 458 -25.87 -91.44 -5.57
C GLU A 458 -26.52 -91.66 -6.95
N PRO A 459 -26.04 -92.64 -7.74
CA PRO A 459 -26.53 -92.88 -9.09
C PRO A 459 -27.87 -93.62 -9.07
N VAL A 460 -28.76 -93.27 -9.99
CA VAL A 460 -29.98 -94.05 -10.29
C VAL A 460 -29.76 -94.84 -11.58
N MET A 461 -29.67 -96.16 -11.44
CA MET A 461 -29.91 -97.14 -12.50
C MET A 461 -30.68 -98.32 -11.89
N THR A 462 -31.88 -98.61 -12.37
CA THR A 462 -32.29 -99.90 -12.97
C THR A 462 -33.82 -100.02 -13.06
N SER A 463 -34.34 -100.22 -14.28
CA SER A 463 -35.33 -101.22 -14.71
C SER A 463 -35.65 -100.98 -16.19
#